data_AF-A0A1M5W4S6-F1
#
_entry.id   AF-A0A1M5W4S6-F1
#
_cell.length_a   1.000
_cell.length_b   1.000
_cell.length_c   1.000
_cell.angle_alpha   90.00
_cell.angle_beta   90.00
_cell.angle_gamma   90.00
#
_symmetry.space_group_name_H-M   'P 1'
#
loop_
_entity.id
_entity.type
_entity.pdbx_description
1 polymer ?
#
loop_
_entity_poly.entity_id
_entity_poly.type
_entity_poly.pdbx_seq_one_letter_code
_entity_poly.pdbx_strand_id
1 'polypeptide(L)'
;MENQVYNWFVKNGNILIQKNEDCISLQIVYQNGDCCLLTHSDANELIELLTKISIQIWEDPKYEKKAYLDQLYKKLDDKYYWKIDTSELIIKYNEIEDAIEIKYFGNRRYNLEINYVIEIIQILEYLNK
;
A
#
# COMPACT_ATOMS: atom_id res chain seq x y z
N MET A 1 -16.91 -11.58 -9.98
CA MET A 1 -16.99 -10.37 -9.14
C MET A 1 -16.40 -9.23 -9.95
N GLU A 2 -17.05 -8.08 -9.99
CA GLU A 2 -16.60 -6.94 -10.80
C GLU A 2 -15.22 -6.45 -10.34
N ASN A 3 -14.38 -6.06 -11.30
CA ASN A 3 -13.10 -5.40 -11.07
C ASN A 3 -13.35 -4.00 -10.47
N GLN A 4 -13.62 -3.94 -9.16
CA GLN A 4 -13.83 -2.68 -8.48
C GLN A 4 -12.51 -1.92 -8.38
N VAL A 5 -12.51 -0.71 -8.93
CA VAL A 5 -11.40 0.24 -8.82
C VAL A 5 -11.79 1.28 -7.77
N TYR A 6 -11.00 1.37 -6.72
CA TYR A 6 -11.13 2.39 -5.69
C TYR A 6 -10.17 3.53 -6.01
N ASN A 7 -10.68 4.75 -6.02
CA ASN A 7 -9.93 5.95 -6.31
C ASN A 7 -9.89 6.84 -5.08
N TRP A 8 -8.76 6.87 -4.38
CA TRP A 8 -8.64 7.47 -3.06
C TRP A 8 -7.84 8.77 -3.08
N PHE A 9 -8.54 9.89 -3.01
CA PHE A 9 -7.94 11.21 -2.92
C PHE A 9 -7.43 11.45 -1.50
N VAL A 10 -6.13 11.72 -1.35
CA VAL A 10 -5.47 11.97 -0.06
C VAL A 10 -5.06 13.44 0.04
N LYS A 11 -4.50 13.87 1.18
CA LYS A 11 -3.98 15.25 1.38
C LYS A 11 -3.14 15.77 0.21
N ASN A 12 -2.25 14.94 -0.35
CA ASN A 12 -1.55 15.26 -1.59
C ASN A 12 -1.50 14.03 -2.51
N GLY A 13 -2.07 14.15 -3.71
CA GLY A 13 -2.10 13.06 -4.68
C GLY A 13 -3.29 12.13 -4.50
N ASN A 14 -3.17 10.96 -5.12
CA ASN A 14 -4.27 10.01 -5.25
C ASN A 14 -3.73 8.59 -5.35
N ILE A 15 -4.40 7.66 -4.67
CA ILE A 15 -4.04 6.24 -4.65
C ILE A 15 -5.18 5.46 -5.28
N LEU A 16 -4.87 4.80 -6.40
CA LEU A 16 -5.79 3.87 -7.06
C LEU A 16 -5.50 2.45 -6.55
N ILE A 17 -6.55 1.76 -6.13
CA ILE A 17 -6.48 0.42 -5.59
C ILE A 17 -7.46 -0.47 -6.36
N GLN A 18 -6.96 -1.61 -6.83
CA GLN A 18 -7.77 -2.55 -7.57
C GLN A 18 -7.44 -3.97 -7.10
N LYS A 19 -8.47 -4.76 -6.76
CA LYS A 19 -8.30 -6.22 -6.63
C LYS A 19 -8.07 -6.80 -8.02
N ASN A 20 -6.97 -7.51 -8.20
CA ASN A 20 -6.61 -8.18 -9.44
C ASN A 20 -6.32 -9.65 -9.15
N GLU A 21 -7.34 -10.50 -9.35
CA GLU A 21 -7.31 -11.92 -8.97
C GLU A 21 -6.88 -12.08 -7.51
N ASP A 22 -5.68 -12.63 -7.31
CA ASP A 22 -5.07 -12.96 -6.02
C ASP A 22 -4.12 -11.85 -5.50
N CYS A 23 -4.08 -10.71 -6.18
CA CYS A 23 -3.22 -9.57 -5.88
C CYS A 23 -4.03 -8.29 -5.67
N ILE A 24 -3.38 -7.30 -5.06
CA ILE A 24 -3.86 -5.91 -4.99
C ILE A 24 -2.94 -5.04 -5.83
N SER A 25 -3.48 -4.43 -6.87
CA SER A 25 -2.77 -3.44 -7.67
C SER A 25 -2.88 -2.07 -6.98
N LEU A 26 -1.74 -1.49 -6.62
CA LEU A 26 -1.61 -0.10 -6.20
C LEU A 26 -1.07 0.75 -7.34
N GLN A 27 -1.66 1.92 -7.56
CA GLN A 27 -1.13 2.93 -8.45
C GLN A 27 -1.17 4.28 -7.74
N ILE A 28 -0.02 4.94 -7.69
CA ILE A 28 0.14 6.23 -7.02
C ILE A 28 0.22 7.33 -8.07
N VAL A 29 -0.63 8.34 -7.92
CA VAL A 29 -0.70 9.50 -8.82
C VAL A 29 -0.42 10.76 -8.01
N TYR A 30 0.74 11.36 -8.23
CA TYR A 30 1.12 12.61 -7.59
C TYR A 30 0.35 13.77 -8.22
N GLN A 31 -0.27 14.61 -7.39
CA GLN A 31 -0.88 15.85 -7.84
C GLN A 31 0.17 16.97 -7.91
N ASN A 32 0.93 17.16 -6.82
CA ASN A 32 2.00 18.15 -6.74
C ASN A 32 3.22 17.54 -6.02
N GLY A 33 4.36 17.40 -6.71
CA GLY A 33 5.61 16.90 -6.12
C GLY A 33 5.92 15.43 -6.45
N ASP A 34 6.64 14.77 -5.54
CA ASP A 34 7.22 13.43 -5.73
C ASP A 34 6.69 12.37 -4.75
N CYS A 35 5.61 12.67 -4.02
CA CYS A 35 4.99 11.79 -3.04
C CYS A 35 3.48 11.98 -2.92
N CYS A 36 2.83 10.97 -2.34
CA CYS A 36 1.51 11.11 -1.75
C CYS A 36 1.63 11.36 -0.24
N LEU A 37 0.76 12.20 0.30
CA LEU A 37 0.66 12.46 1.74
C LEU A 37 -0.70 12.00 2.24
N LEU A 38 -0.70 11.18 3.29
CA LEU A 38 -1.89 10.64 3.94
C LEU A 38 -2.00 11.28 5.31
N THR A 39 -3.10 11.97 5.55
CA THR A 39 -3.49 12.34 6.92
C THR A 39 -3.80 11.08 7.73
N HIS A 40 -3.95 11.25 9.04
CA HIS A 40 -4.36 10.14 9.90
C HIS A 40 -5.70 9.49 9.48
N SER A 41 -6.65 10.29 8.98
CA SER A 41 -7.92 9.76 8.45
C SER A 41 -7.70 8.98 7.16
N ASP A 42 -6.94 9.56 6.21
CA ASP A 42 -6.60 8.89 4.94
C ASP A 42 -5.94 7.53 5.19
N ALA A 43 -5.03 7.46 6.16
CA ALA A 43 -4.33 6.23 6.52
C ALA A 43 -5.29 5.18 7.10
N ASN A 44 -6.19 5.57 8.02
CA ASN A 44 -7.19 4.64 8.58
C ASN A 44 -8.10 4.07 7.49
N GLU A 45 -8.62 4.92 6.62
CA GLU A 45 -9.54 4.51 5.57
C GLU A 45 -8.83 3.61 4.54
N LEU A 46 -7.56 3.90 4.22
CA LEU A 46 -6.72 3.04 3.40
C LEU A 46 -6.47 1.67 4.06
N ILE A 47 -6.16 1.64 5.36
CA ILE A 47 -5.95 0.40 6.13
C ILE A 47 -7.20 -0.47 6.08
N GLU A 48 -8.37 0.11 6.33
CA GLU A 48 -9.65 -0.61 6.29
C GLU A 48 -9.92 -1.21 4.91
N LEU A 49 -9.68 -0.42 3.85
CA LEU A 49 -9.88 -0.87 2.47
C LEU A 49 -8.93 -2.02 2.10
N LEU A 50 -7.63 -1.88 2.39
CA LEU A 50 -6.63 -2.92 2.12
C LEU A 50 -6.92 -4.19 2.91
N THR A 51 -7.33 -4.06 4.17
CA THR A 51 -7.73 -5.19 5.03
C THR A 51 -8.92 -5.92 4.43
N LYS A 52 -9.97 -5.19 4.04
CA LYS A 52 -11.18 -5.75 3.43
C LYS A 52 -10.86 -6.53 2.16
N ILE A 53 -10.05 -5.97 1.25
CA ILE A 53 -9.67 -6.65 0.00
C ILE A 53 -8.79 -7.87 0.30
N SER A 54 -7.88 -7.77 1.28
CA SER A 54 -7.01 -8.88 1.68
C SER A 54 -7.79 -10.06 2.23
N ILE A 55 -8.81 -9.81 3.07
CA ILE A 55 -9.73 -10.85 3.57
C ILE A 55 -10.44 -11.54 2.39
N GLN A 56 -10.96 -10.76 1.44
CA GLN A 56 -11.64 -11.33 0.26
C GLN A 56 -10.74 -12.20 -0.62
N ILE A 57 -9.43 -11.95 -0.66
CA ILE A 57 -8.48 -12.80 -1.38
C ILE A 57 -8.16 -14.03 -0.53
N TRP A 58 -7.87 -13.83 0.76
CA TRP A 58 -7.50 -14.90 1.68
C TRP A 58 -8.58 -15.98 1.87
N GLU A 59 -9.84 -15.57 1.83
CA GLU A 59 -11.00 -16.45 1.95
C GLU A 59 -11.42 -17.10 0.63
N ASP A 60 -10.85 -16.68 -0.52
CA ASP A 60 -11.15 -17.32 -1.80
C ASP A 60 -10.66 -18.78 -1.80
N PRO A 61 -11.54 -19.77 -2.02
CA PRO A 61 -11.14 -21.18 -2.04
C PRO A 61 -10.13 -21.53 -3.13
N LYS A 62 -9.98 -20.68 -4.15
CA LYS A 62 -9.03 -20.86 -5.25
C LYS A 62 -7.66 -20.23 -4.96
N TYR A 63 -7.57 -19.37 -3.95
CA TYR A 63 -6.31 -18.71 -3.60
C TYR A 63 -5.33 -19.70 -2.98
N GLU A 64 -4.15 -19.83 -3.59
CA GLU A 64 -3.06 -20.61 -3.03
C GLU A 64 -2.33 -19.80 -1.96
N LYS A 65 -2.59 -20.14 -0.69
CA LYS A 65 -1.99 -19.46 0.46
C LYS A 65 -0.48 -19.67 0.48
N LYS A 66 0.26 -18.58 0.24
CA LYS A 66 1.71 -18.55 0.39
C LYS A 66 2.10 -18.36 1.85
N ALA A 67 3.00 -19.21 2.34
CA ALA A 67 3.57 -19.04 3.67
C ALA A 67 4.33 -17.71 3.76
N TYR A 68 4.20 -17.03 4.89
CA TYR A 68 5.05 -15.90 5.24
C TYR A 68 6.36 -16.44 5.81
N LEU A 69 7.44 -16.35 5.04
CA LEU A 69 8.73 -16.97 5.38
C LEU A 69 9.69 -15.98 6.04
N ASP A 70 9.72 -14.76 5.53
CA ASP A 70 10.63 -13.71 5.92
C ASP A 70 10.02 -12.32 5.71
N GLN A 71 10.61 -11.34 6.38
CA GLN A 71 10.24 -9.93 6.24
C GLN A 71 10.58 -9.44 4.83
N LEU A 72 9.60 -8.88 4.13
CA LEU A 72 9.71 -8.46 2.73
C LEU A 72 10.20 -7.01 2.60
N TYR A 73 9.95 -6.17 3.61
CA TYR A 73 10.50 -4.82 3.65
C TYR A 73 11.93 -4.75 4.20
N LYS A 74 12.67 -3.77 3.73
CA LYS A 74 13.90 -3.30 4.37
C LYS A 74 13.59 -2.03 5.17
N LYS A 75 14.18 -1.90 6.36
CA LYS A 75 14.15 -0.66 7.12
C LYS A 75 15.53 0.02 7.05
N LEU A 76 15.54 1.30 6.72
CA LEU A 76 16.72 2.15 6.82
C LEU A 76 16.28 3.48 7.45
N ASP A 77 16.81 3.77 8.62
CA ASP A 77 16.40 4.88 9.48
C ASP A 77 14.88 4.86 9.77
N ASP A 78 14.16 5.89 9.35
CA ASP A 78 12.72 6.11 9.50
C ASP A 78 11.89 5.58 8.32
N LYS A 79 12.54 4.99 7.31
CA LYS A 79 11.91 4.59 6.05
C LYS A 79 11.80 3.08 5.90
N TYR A 80 10.68 2.66 5.32
CA TYR A 80 10.31 1.29 5.02
C TYR A 80 10.25 1.11 3.50
N TYR A 81 10.99 0.13 2.99
CA TYR A 81 11.20 -0.06 1.56
C TYR A 81 10.77 -1.45 1.12
N TRP A 82 9.97 -1.54 0.06
CA TRP A 82 9.69 -2.77 -0.66
C TRP A 82 10.24 -2.65 -2.07
N LYS A 83 10.93 -3.70 -2.53
CA LYS A 83 11.34 -3.84 -3.93
C LYS A 83 10.65 -5.06 -4.52
N ILE A 84 9.90 -4.83 -5.60
CA ILE A 84 9.30 -5.89 -6.42
C ILE A 84 9.70 -5.60 -7.86
N ASP A 85 10.40 -6.53 -8.48
CA ASP A 85 11.01 -6.38 -9.81
C ASP A 85 11.84 -5.09 -9.93
N THR A 86 11.47 -4.21 -10.86
CA THR A 86 12.12 -2.92 -11.09
C THR A 86 11.43 -1.76 -10.38
N SER A 87 10.44 -2.05 -9.51
CA SER A 87 9.67 -1.04 -8.80
C SER A 87 10.07 -0.97 -7.32
N GLU A 88 10.00 0.22 -6.74
CA GLU A 88 10.26 0.46 -5.33
C GLU A 88 9.11 1.25 -4.70
N LEU A 89 8.64 0.80 -3.55
CA LEU A 89 7.69 1.51 -2.68
C LEU A 89 8.42 1.93 -1.41
N ILE A 90 8.28 3.19 -1.02
CA ILE A 90 8.82 3.76 0.21
C ILE A 90 7.68 4.34 1.02
N ILE A 91 7.63 4.01 2.31
CA ILE A 91 6.71 4.58 3.29
C ILE A 91 7.52 5.12 4.46
N LYS A 92 7.20 6.32 4.93
CA LYS A 92 7.71 6.91 6.19
C LYS A 92 6.71 7.90 6.76
N TYR A 93 6.89 8.29 8.01
CA TYR A 93 6.18 9.43 8.57
C TYR A 93 6.94 10.74 8.25
N ASN A 94 6.20 11.79 7.95
CA ASN A 94 6.74 13.12 7.68
C ASN A 94 6.31 14.07 8.81
N GLU A 95 7.24 14.37 9.71
CA GLU A 95 6.99 15.21 10.90
C GLU A 95 6.63 16.66 10.56
N ILE A 96 7.09 17.19 9.41
CA ILE A 96 6.80 18.57 9.00
C ILE A 96 5.35 18.68 8.51
N GLU A 97 4.90 17.68 7.77
CA GLU A 97 3.56 17.63 7.19
C GLU A 97 2.51 16.99 8.10
N ASP A 98 2.93 16.41 9.22
CA ASP A 98 2.10 15.62 10.14
C ASP A 98 1.27 14.57 9.37
N ALA A 99 1.97 13.78 8.55
CA ALA A 99 1.35 12.88 7.58
C ALA A 99 2.26 11.70 7.23
N ILE A 100 1.67 10.59 6.77
CA ILE A 100 2.43 9.49 6.18
C ILE A 100 2.76 9.83 4.72
N GLU A 101 4.03 9.72 4.36
CA GLU A 101 4.53 9.94 3.01
C GLU A 101 4.69 8.59 2.29
N ILE A 102 4.07 8.46 1.12
CA ILE A 102 4.22 7.28 0.24
C ILE A 102 4.87 7.71 -1.07
N LYS A 103 6.00 7.07 -1.39
CA LYS A 103 6.73 7.24 -2.66
C LYS A 103 6.79 5.92 -3.42
N TYR A 104 6.64 6.00 -4.73
CA TYR A 104 6.67 4.87 -5.65
C TYR A 104 7.51 5.23 -6.86
N PHE A 105 8.51 4.40 -7.12
CA PHE A 105 9.38 4.49 -8.29
C PHE A 105 9.11 3.27 -9.17
N GLY A 106 8.43 3.48 -10.30
CA GLY A 106 8.09 2.39 -11.22
C GLY A 106 7.11 2.81 -12.30
N ASN A 107 6.79 1.88 -13.20
CA ASN A 107 6.25 2.22 -14.51
C ASN A 107 4.73 2.23 -14.66
N ARG A 108 3.91 1.94 -13.61
CA ARG A 108 2.49 2.37 -13.50
C ARG A 108 1.69 1.67 -12.40
N ARG A 109 1.93 0.38 -12.15
CA ARG A 109 1.15 -0.43 -11.21
C ARG A 109 2.05 -1.34 -10.41
N TYR A 110 1.83 -1.33 -9.11
CA TYR A 110 2.51 -2.17 -8.14
C TYR A 110 1.56 -3.29 -7.75
N ASN A 111 1.75 -4.48 -8.33
CA ASN A 111 0.94 -5.65 -7.98
C ASN A 111 1.52 -6.28 -6.72
N LEU A 112 0.75 -6.20 -5.65
CA LEU A 112 1.13 -6.70 -4.34
C LEU A 112 0.45 -8.04 -4.08
N GLU A 113 1.25 -9.05 -3.78
CA GLU A 113 0.75 -10.26 -3.15
C GLU A 113 0.36 -9.97 -1.69
N ILE A 114 -0.49 -10.82 -1.12
CA ILE A 114 -1.07 -10.59 0.20
C ILE A 114 -0.02 -10.35 1.29
N ASN A 115 1.09 -11.09 1.29
CA ASN A 115 2.14 -10.90 2.30
C ASN A 115 2.71 -9.47 2.28
N TYR A 116 2.89 -8.87 1.10
CA TYR A 116 3.31 -7.46 0.99
C TYR A 116 2.25 -6.50 1.50
N VAL A 117 0.97 -6.74 1.17
CA VAL A 117 -0.14 -5.90 1.61
C VAL A 117 -0.24 -5.91 3.14
N ILE A 118 -0.11 -7.08 3.78
CA ILE A 118 -0.17 -7.22 5.23
C ILE A 118 0.96 -6.42 5.90
N GLU A 119 2.19 -6.48 5.40
CA GLU A 119 3.27 -5.65 5.95
C GLU A 119 2.99 -4.16 5.76
N ILE A 120 2.48 -3.75 4.60
CA ILE A 120 2.12 -2.34 4.35
C ILE A 120 1.04 -1.88 5.34
N ILE A 121 -0.01 -2.67 5.57
CA ILE A 121 -1.04 -2.38 6.57
C ILE A 121 -0.40 -2.18 7.95
N GLN A 122 0.45 -3.12 8.40
CA GLN A 122 1.11 -3.04 9.70
C GLN A 122 2.00 -1.80 9.84
N ILE A 123 2.72 -1.41 8.78
CA ILE A 123 3.54 -0.20 8.79
C ILE A 123 2.67 1.05 8.81
N LEU A 124 1.58 1.10 8.03
CA LEU A 124 0.63 2.21 8.08
C LEU A 124 0.03 2.34 9.48
N GLU A 125 -0.43 1.25 10.09
CA GLU A 125 -0.95 1.24 11.46
C GLU A 125 0.09 1.71 12.49
N TYR A 126 1.36 1.33 12.31
CA TYR A 126 2.44 1.76 13.20
C TYR A 126 2.71 3.26 13.10
N LEU A 127 2.74 3.80 11.87
CA LEU A 127 3.00 5.23 11.62
C LEU A 127 1.78 6.11 11.87
N ASN A 128 0.59 5.53 12.00
CA ASN A 128 -0.68 6.22 12.22
C ASN A 128 -1.07 6.34 13.71
N LYS A 129 -0.15 6.07 14.64
CA LYS A 129 -0.33 6.16 16.10
C LYS A 129 0.08 7.52 16.64
#